data_AF-A0A2E1AUK7-F1
#
_entry.id   AF-A0A2E1AUK7-F1
#
_cell.length_a   1.000
_cell.length_b   1.000
_cell.length_c   1.000
_cell.angle_alpha   90.00
_cell.angle_beta   90.00
_cell.angle_gamma   90.00
#
_symmetry.space_group_name_H-M   'P 1'
#
loop_
_entity.id
_entity.type
_entity.pdbx_description
1 polymer ?
#
loop_
_entity_poly.entity_id
_entity_poly.type
_entity_poly.pdbx_seq_one_letter_code
_entity_poly.pdbx_strand_id
1 'polypeptide(L)'
;MQSCQNCNQKFTFGQVFKSFWWNYKPIICTTCKTKYRHTSKNRTLGSLTVMLGFIGGSLPWTWTEMDKGTKIIFILVATTFFTLLFSSISLFFFSFEKEDVKNHA
;
A
#
# COMPACT_ATOMS: atom_id res chain seq x y z
N MET A 1 3.92 -12.18 -2.17
CA MET A 1 5.00 -11.18 -2.37
C MET A 1 5.76 -11.52 -3.63
N GLN A 2 6.03 -10.52 -4.47
CA GLN A 2 6.78 -10.73 -5.70
C GLN A 2 8.29 -10.81 -5.47
N SER A 3 8.97 -11.50 -6.39
CA SER A 3 10.42 -11.60 -6.47
C SER A 3 10.96 -10.75 -7.62
N CYS A 4 12.20 -10.32 -7.49
CA CYS A 4 12.95 -9.68 -8.55
C CYS A 4 13.15 -10.68 -9.71
N GLN A 5 12.70 -10.33 -10.92
CA GLN A 5 12.87 -11.18 -12.11
C GLN A 5 14.34 -11.43 -12.49
N ASN A 6 15.26 -10.53 -12.11
CA ASN A 6 16.66 -10.64 -12.52
C ASN A 6 17.50 -11.51 -11.57
N CYS A 7 17.25 -11.45 -10.26
CA CYS A 7 18.05 -12.18 -9.26
C CYS A 7 17.23 -13.12 -8.38
N ASN A 8 15.94 -13.29 -8.66
CA ASN A 8 14.97 -14.08 -7.88
C ASN A 8 14.84 -13.71 -6.39
N GLN A 9 15.49 -12.63 -5.94
CA GLN A 9 15.39 -12.16 -4.56
C GLN A 9 13.98 -11.63 -4.29
N LYS A 10 13.35 -12.10 -3.22
CA LYS A 10 12.04 -11.61 -2.75
C LYS A 10 12.17 -10.17 -2.26
N PHE A 11 11.24 -9.30 -2.65
CA PHE A 11 11.18 -7.95 -2.08
C PHE A 11 10.74 -8.02 -0.61
N THR A 12 11.39 -7.25 0.24
CA THR A 12 11.02 -7.17 1.65
C THR A 12 9.70 -6.40 1.79
N PHE A 13 8.79 -6.85 2.66
CA PHE A 13 7.52 -6.17 2.93
C PHE A 13 7.71 -4.69 3.23
N GLY A 14 8.68 -4.34 4.07
CA GLY A 14 8.98 -2.96 4.44
C GLY A 14 9.38 -2.08 3.26
N GLN A 15 10.08 -2.62 2.25
CA GLN A 15 10.44 -1.86 1.04
C GLN A 15 9.18 -1.55 0.21
N VAL A 16 8.33 -2.56 0.02
CA VAL A 16 7.08 -2.43 -0.74
C VAL A 16 6.10 -1.50 -0.03
N PHE A 17 5.94 -1.66 1.28
CA PHE A 17 5.08 -0.81 2.10
C PHE A 17 5.57 0.64 2.12
N LYS A 18 6.89 0.85 2.30
CA LYS A 18 7.48 2.20 2.25
C LYS A 18 7.27 2.84 0.89
N SER A 19 7.51 2.13 -0.21
CA SER A 19 7.29 2.67 -1.56
C SER A 19 5.83 2.99 -1.83
N PHE A 20 4.91 2.16 -1.37
CA PHE A 20 3.47 2.40 -1.47
C PHE A 20 3.06 3.70 -0.75
N TRP A 21 3.45 3.84 0.51
CA TRP A 21 3.15 5.03 1.32
C TRP A 21 3.91 6.28 0.87
N TRP A 22 5.09 6.15 0.25
CA TRP A 22 5.83 7.24 -0.37
C TRP A 22 5.45 7.44 -1.84
N ASN A 23 4.14 7.53 -2.13
CA ASN A 23 3.62 7.89 -3.44
C ASN A 23 4.11 6.98 -4.58
N TYR A 24 4.08 5.66 -4.36
CA TYR A 24 4.47 4.65 -5.35
C TYR A 24 5.89 4.83 -5.91
N LYS A 25 6.85 5.24 -5.06
CA LYS A 25 8.25 5.37 -5.48
C LYS A 25 8.81 4.05 -6.02
N PRO A 26 9.68 4.09 -7.04
CA PRO A 26 10.27 2.88 -7.58
C PRO A 26 11.11 2.15 -6.52
N ILE A 27 11.04 0.83 -6.54
CA ILE A 27 11.77 -0.05 -5.62
C ILE A 27 13.07 -0.46 -6.30
N ILE A 28 14.19 -0.35 -5.59
CA ILE A 28 15.50 -0.77 -6.07
C ILE A 28 15.84 -2.10 -5.41
N CYS A 29 16.13 -3.12 -6.22
CA CYS A 29 16.63 -4.39 -5.69
C CYS A 29 18.00 -4.19 -5.04
N THR A 30 18.19 -4.67 -3.80
CA THR A 30 19.45 -4.49 -3.07
C THR A 30 20.61 -5.31 -3.65
N THR A 31 20.32 -6.46 -4.25
CA THR A 31 21.36 -7.34 -4.84
C THR A 31 21.74 -6.90 -6.25
N CYS A 32 20.77 -6.75 -7.15
CA CYS A 32 21.06 -6.48 -8.56
C CYS A 32 20.86 -5.02 -9.00
N LYS A 33 20.52 -4.11 -8.07
CA LYS A 33 20.30 -2.66 -8.30
C LYS A 33 19.27 -2.34 -9.40
N THR A 34 18.48 -3.31 -9.84
CA THR A 34 17.46 -3.12 -10.86
C THR A 34 16.30 -2.32 -10.26
N LYS A 35 15.80 -1.33 -11.03
CA LYS A 35 14.66 -0.50 -10.66
C LYS A 35 13.36 -1.17 -11.09
N TYR A 36 12.39 -1.16 -10.19
CA TYR A 36 11.05 -1.67 -10.41
C TYR A 36 10.04 -0.56 -10.13
N ARG A 37 9.17 -0.30 -11.10
CA ARG A 37 8.09 0.68 -10.96
C ARG A 37 6.79 -0.03 -10.61
N HIS A 38 5.95 0.67 -9.85
CA HIS A 38 4.58 0.21 -9.65
C HIS A 38 3.80 0.30 -10.98
N THR A 39 3.09 -0.77 -11.35
CA THR A 39 2.15 -0.75 -12.47
C THR A 39 0.97 0.17 -12.16
N SER A 40 0.31 0.74 -13.19
CA SER A 40 -0.91 1.55 -13.01
C SER A 40 -2.00 0.83 -12.21
N LYS A 41 -2.07 -0.50 -12.29
CA LYS A 41 -2.95 -1.34 -11.46
C LYS A 41 -2.76 -1.13 -9.96
N ASN A 42 -1.51 -0.92 -9.50
CA ASN A 42 -1.23 -0.69 -8.08
C ASN A 42 -1.81 0.64 -7.60
N ARG A 43 -1.91 1.65 -8.49
CA ARG A 43 -2.55 2.93 -8.16
C ARG A 43 -4.04 2.76 -7.94
N THR A 44 -4.71 2.06 -8.85
CA THR A 44 -6.12 1.73 -8.72
C THR A 44 -6.37 0.90 -7.45
N LEU A 45 -5.53 -0.11 -7.20
CA LEU A 45 -5.67 -0.98 -6.04
C LEU A 45 -5.44 -0.20 -4.73
N GLY A 46 -4.44 0.68 -4.68
CA GLY A 46 -4.21 1.50 -3.49
C GLY A 46 -5.33 2.50 -3.23
N SER A 47 -5.89 3.13 -4.27
CA SER A 47 -7.08 3.98 -4.13
C SER A 47 -8.27 3.20 -3.56
N LEU A 48 -8.54 2.01 -4.11
CA LEU A 48 -9.59 1.12 -3.61
C LEU A 48 -9.36 0.73 -2.15
N THR A 49 -8.10 0.51 -1.77
CA THR A 49 -7.72 0.10 -0.42
C THR A 49 -7.99 1.21 0.60
N VAL A 50 -7.66 2.46 0.26
CA VAL A 50 -7.96 3.63 1.11
C VAL A 50 -9.47 3.82 1.22
N MET A 51 -10.20 3.69 0.10
CA MET A 51 -11.66 3.80 0.07
C MET A 51 -12.34 2.76 0.97
N LEU A 52 -11.92 1.49 0.88
CA LEU A 52 -12.45 0.41 1.73
C LEU A 52 -12.11 0.61 3.20
N GLY A 53 -10.89 1.06 3.51
CA GLY A 53 -10.50 1.37 4.88
C GLY A 53 -11.33 2.51 5.48
N PHE A 54 -11.68 3.52 4.68
CA PHE A 54 -12.54 4.63 5.12
C PHE A 54 -13.98 4.17 5.36
N ILE A 55 -14.57 3.41 4.42
CA ILE A 55 -15.91 2.85 4.58
C ILE A 55 -15.95 1.94 5.83
N GLY A 56 -14.99 1.02 5.95
CA GLY A 56 -14.88 0.10 7.08
C GLY A 56 -14.70 0.82 8.42
N GLY A 57 -13.83 1.83 8.48
CA GLY A 57 -13.59 2.64 9.67
C GLY A 57 -14.73 3.58 10.05
N SER A 58 -15.60 3.90 9.10
CA SER A 58 -16.81 4.72 9.34
C SER A 58 -18.02 3.91 9.81
N LEU A 59 -18.04 2.58 9.64
CA LEU A 59 -19.13 1.70 10.11
C LEU A 59 -19.47 1.86 11.60
N PRO A 60 -18.50 2.04 12.52
CA PRO A 60 -18.79 2.28 13.93
C PRO A 60 -19.61 3.56 14.18
N TRP A 61 -19.67 4.50 13.23
CA TRP A 61 -20.47 5.73 13.36
C TRP A 61 -21.95 5.44 13.62
N THR A 62 -22.50 4.38 13.03
CA THR A 62 -23.93 4.07 13.11
C THR A 62 -24.31 3.16 14.28
N TRP A 63 -23.35 2.45 14.89
CA TRP A 63 -23.61 1.45 15.94
C TRP A 63 -23.18 1.87 17.33
N THR A 64 -22.35 2.92 17.46
CA THR A 64 -21.81 3.35 18.77
C THR A 64 -22.52 4.61 19.29
N GLU A 65 -23.21 4.45 20.42
CA GLU A 65 -23.70 5.55 21.26
C GLU A 65 -22.61 5.91 22.28
N MET A 66 -21.72 6.81 21.87
CA MET A 66 -20.70 7.39 22.74
C MET A 66 -20.85 8.90 22.74
N ASP A 67 -20.30 9.56 23.77
CA ASP A 67 -20.14 11.01 23.77
C ASP A 67 -19.44 11.48 22.49
N LYS A 68 -19.84 12.65 21.97
CA LYS A 68 -19.36 13.19 20.69
C LYS A 68 -17.83 13.24 20.62
N GLY A 69 -17.16 13.58 21.72
CA GLY A 69 -15.70 13.66 21.78
C GLY A 69 -15.05 12.30 21.61
N THR A 70 -15.48 11.31 22.41
CA THR A 70 -14.96 9.94 22.37
C THR A 70 -15.27 9.25 21.04
N LYS A 71 -16.44 9.51 20.48
CA LYS A 71 -16.86 8.96 19.18
C LYS A 71 -15.88 9.35 18.07
N ILE A 72 -15.54 10.63 17.94
CA ILE A 72 -14.61 11.12 16.92
C ILE A 72 -13.23 10.45 17.06
N ILE A 73 -12.70 10.38 18.28
CA ILE A 73 -11.41 9.75 18.55
C ILE A 73 -11.44 8.27 18.16
N PHE A 74 -12.50 7.55 18.55
CA PHE A 74 -12.66 6.14 18.22
C PHE A 74 -12.70 5.91 16.70
N ILE A 75 -13.40 6.75 15.96
CA ILE A 75 -13.47 6.66 14.49
C ILE A 75 -12.12 6.93 13.85
N LEU A 76 -11.37 7.94 14.31
CA LEU A 76 -10.04 8.22 13.78
C LEU A 76 -9.10 7.02 13.99
N VAL A 77 -9.14 6.41 15.17
CA VAL A 77 -8.36 5.21 15.50
C VAL A 77 -8.81 4.02 14.66
N ALA A 78 -10.11 3.76 14.57
CA ALA A 78 -10.67 2.66 13.81
C ALA A 78 -10.35 2.79 12.31
N THR A 79 -10.58 3.95 11.71
CA THR A 79 -10.25 4.21 10.30
C THR A 79 -8.76 4.04 10.03
N THR A 80 -7.89 4.53 10.91
CA THR A 80 -6.44 4.33 10.76
C THR A 80 -6.06 2.85 10.85
N PHE A 81 -6.66 2.11 11.79
CA PHE A 81 -6.42 0.69 11.94
C PHE A 81 -6.89 -0.12 10.73
N PHE A 82 -8.13 0.10 10.27
CA PHE A 82 -8.68 -0.58 9.10
C PHE A 82 -7.89 -0.24 7.82
N THR A 83 -7.54 1.02 7.59
CA THR A 83 -6.73 1.41 6.43
C THR A 83 -5.35 0.75 6.44
N LEU A 84 -4.69 0.60 7.58
CA LEU A 84 -3.41 -0.12 7.70
C LEU A 84 -3.57 -1.62 7.45
N LEU A 85 -4.63 -2.24 7.95
CA LEU A 85 -4.93 -3.66 7.68
C LEU A 85 -5.17 -3.92 6.20
N PHE A 86 -6.08 -3.16 5.58
CA PHE A 86 -6.37 -3.29 4.15
C PHE A 86 -5.14 -2.97 3.30
N SER A 87 -4.36 -1.95 3.66
CA SER A 87 -3.07 -1.64 3.02
C SER A 87 -2.13 -2.83 3.04
N SER A 88 -1.95 -3.45 4.20
CA SER A 88 -1.07 -4.62 4.36
C SER A 88 -1.49 -5.79 3.47
N ILE A 89 -2.80 -6.04 3.35
CA ILE A 89 -3.36 -7.06 2.46
C ILE A 89 -3.13 -6.70 0.99
N SER A 90 -3.37 -5.44 0.60
CA SER A 90 -3.23 -4.98 -0.79
C SER A 90 -1.82 -5.19 -1.35
N LEU A 91 -0.78 -5.15 -0.50
CA LEU A 91 0.61 -5.36 -0.92
C LEU A 91 0.88 -6.77 -1.46
N PHE A 92 0.07 -7.77 -1.09
CA PHE A 92 0.18 -9.11 -1.65
C PHE A 92 -0.26 -9.18 -3.11
N PHE A 93 -1.16 -8.29 -3.52
CA PHE A 93 -1.73 -8.21 -4.87
C PHE A 93 -0.98 -7.23 -5.77
N PHE A 94 -0.01 -6.47 -5.26
CA PHE A 94 0.76 -5.54 -6.07
C PHE A 94 1.65 -6.26 -7.07
N SER A 95 1.65 -5.73 -8.29
CA SER A 95 2.49 -6.18 -9.40
C SER A 95 3.55 -5.13 -9.71
N PHE A 96 4.79 -5.57 -9.88
CA PHE A 96 5.91 -4.68 -10.19
C PHE A 96 6.42 -4.94 -11.59
N GLU A 97 6.66 -3.87 -12.34
CA GLU A 97 7.22 -3.95 -13.68
C GLU A 97 8.65 -3.41 -13.65
N LYS A 98 9.55 -4.07 -14.39
CA LYS A 98 10.93 -3.61 -14.51
C LYS A 98 10.92 -2.25 -15.23
N GLU A 99 11.61 -1.27 -14.65
CA GLU A 99 11.82 0.00 -15.34
C GLU A 99 13.00 -0.20 -16.30
N ASP A 100 12.71 -0.43 -17.58
CA ASP A 100 13.75 -0.50 -18.59
C ASP A 100 14.40 0.88 -18.72
N VAL A 101 15.69 0.93 -18.40
CA VAL A 101 16.52 2.12 -18.63
C VAL A 101 16.56 2.32 -20.13
N LYS A 102 15.68 3.18 -20.66
CA LYS A 102 15.85 3.73 -22.00
C LYS A 102 17.17 4.48 -21.98
N ASN A 103 18.23 3.82 -22.48
CA ASN A 103 19.45 4.48 -22.88
C ASN A 103 19.03 5.49 -23.96
N HIS A 104 18.86 6.74 -23.55
CA HIS A 104 18.86 7.86 -24.48
C HIS A 104 20.31 7.99 -24.95
N ALA A 105 20.60 7.32 -26.06
CA ALA A 105 21.75 7.56 -26.92
C ALA A 105 21.64 8.95 -27.56
#